data_AF-A0A7W1GCV3-F1
#
_entry.id   AF-A0A7W1GCV3-F1
#
_cell.length_a   1.000
_cell.length_b   1.000
_cell.length_c   1.000
_cell.angle_alpha   90.00
_cell.angle_beta   90.00
_cell.angle_gamma   90.00
#
_symmetry.space_group_name_H-M   'P 1'
#
loop_
_entity.id
_entity.type
_entity.pdbx_description
1 polymer ?
#
loop_
_entity_poly.entity_id
_entity_poly.type
_entity_poly.pdbx_seq_one_letter_code
_entity_poly.pdbx_strand_id
1 'polypeptide(L)' 'MDIESIRDRVRDGNYLIKSHAVQHALKEGFERKQMVESVLEGIIIEEYLDDQRVLICEYADPVYVEFVTALYP' A
#
# COMPACT_ATOMS: atom_id res chain seq x y z
N MET A 1 5.17 -3.95 -11.54
CA MET A 1 4.76 -4.94 -10.50
C MET A 1 3.27 -5.23 -10.71
N ASP A 2 2.80 -6.47 -10.56
CA ASP A 2 1.37 -6.76 -10.80
C ASP A 2 0.51 -6.49 -9.56
N ILE A 3 -0.58 -5.72 -9.73
CA ILE A 3 -1.47 -5.31 -8.63
C ILE A 3 -2.25 -6.50 -8.06
N GLU A 4 -2.65 -7.48 -8.87
CA GLU A 4 -3.38 -8.66 -8.39
C GLU A 4 -2.50 -9.49 -7.45
N SER A 5 -1.23 -9.66 -7.82
CA SER A 5 -0.25 -10.31 -6.96
C SER A 5 -0.05 -9.59 -5.60
N ILE A 6 -0.14 -8.25 -5.56
CA ILE A 6 -0.11 -7.49 -4.30
C ILE A 6 -1.38 -7.74 -3.49
N ARG A 7 -2.54 -7.69 -4.14
CA ARG A 7 -3.85 -7.90 -3.51
C ARG A 7 -3.96 -9.28 -2.88
N ASP A 8 -3.50 -10.31 -3.56
CA ASP A 8 -3.48 -11.68 -3.04
C ASP A 8 -2.65 -11.78 -1.76
N ARG A 9 -1.46 -11.17 -1.73
CA ARG A 9 -0.64 -11.12 -0.51
C ARG A 9 -1.34 -10.37 0.62
N VAL A 10 -2.03 -9.27 0.33
CA VAL A 10 -2.79 -8.53 1.36
C VAL A 10 -3.95 -9.35 1.90
N ARG A 11 -4.71 -10.04 1.03
CA ARG A 11 -5.81 -10.94 1.42
C ARG A 11 -5.33 -12.09 2.28
N ASP A 12 -4.15 -12.64 1.99
CA ASP A 12 -3.51 -13.71 2.77
C ASP A 12 -2.88 -13.23 4.08
N GLY A 13 -2.91 -11.93 4.39
CA GLY A 13 -2.24 -11.35 5.56
C GLY A 13 -0.71 -11.27 5.43
N ASN A 14 -0.18 -11.52 4.24
CA ASN A 14 1.25 -11.52 3.92
C ASN A 14 1.78 -10.11 3.60
N TYR A 15 1.55 -9.17 4.52
CA TYR A 15 1.99 -7.79 4.37
C TYR A 15 2.41 -7.19 5.73
N LEU A 16 3.19 -6.10 5.67
CA LEU A 16 3.58 -5.35 6.86
C LEU A 16 3.33 -3.86 6.60
N ILE A 17 2.70 -3.21 7.57
CA ILE A 17 2.60 -1.74 7.58
C ILE A 17 3.75 -1.20 8.41
N LYS A 18 4.64 -0.42 7.78
CA LYS A 18 5.78 0.19 8.47
C LYS A 18 5.31 1.24 9.48
N SER A 19 6.05 1.37 10.58
CA SER A 19 5.71 2.31 11.68
C SER A 19 5.56 3.75 11.22
N HIS A 20 6.39 4.22 10.26
CA HIS A 20 6.27 5.56 9.72
C HIS A 20 4.95 5.77 8.98
N ALA A 21 4.50 4.79 8.19
CA ALA A 21 3.23 4.88 7.48
C ALA A 21 2.04 4.95 8.47
N VAL A 22 2.12 4.24 9.61
CA VAL A 22 1.12 4.38 10.68
C VAL A 22 1.14 5.79 11.28
N GLN A 23 2.31 6.39 11.50
CA GLN A 23 2.42 7.76 12.02
C GLN A 23 1.87 8.80 11.05
N HIS A 24 2.07 8.60 9.74
CA HIS A 24 1.49 9.45 8.70
C HIS A 24 -0.03 9.32 8.66
N ALA A 25 -0.55 8.09 8.61
CA ALA A 25 -1.99 7.84 8.65
C ALA A 25 -2.64 8.52 9.87
N LEU A 26 -2.06 8.38 11.07
CA LEU A 26 -2.56 9.04 12.28
C LEU A 26 -2.57 10.57 12.19
N LYS A 27 -1.57 11.19 11.55
CA LYS A 27 -1.50 12.65 11.38
C LYS A 27 -2.56 13.17 10.40
N GLU A 28 -2.87 12.38 9.38
CA GLU A 28 -3.81 12.74 8.32
C GLU A 28 -5.25 12.30 8.64
N GLY A 29 -5.45 11.58 9.75
CA GLY A 29 -6.77 11.11 10.17
C GLY A 29 -7.21 9.80 9.51
N PHE A 30 -6.26 9.05 8.95
CA PHE A 30 -6.49 7.74 8.34
C PHE A 30 -6.24 6.60 9.33
N GLU A 31 -7.05 5.55 9.19
CA GLU A 31 -6.90 4.28 9.89
C GLU A 31 -6.13 3.26 9.05
N ARG A 32 -5.53 2.27 9.71
CA ARG A 32 -4.85 1.14 9.03
C ARG A 32 -5.78 0.37 8.09
N LYS A 33 -7.08 0.32 8.41
CA LYS A 33 -8.10 -0.34 7.57
C LYS A 33 -8.19 0.32 6.19
N GLN A 34 -8.18 1.64 6.15
CA GLN A 34 -8.22 2.42 4.90
C GLN A 34 -6.97 2.18 4.05
N MET A 35 -5.79 2.01 4.67
CA MET A 35 -4.57 1.66 3.93
C MET A 35 -4.69 0.29 3.24
N VAL A 36 -5.35 -0.67 3.88
CA VAL A 36 -5.57 -2.02 3.32
C VAL A 36 -6.62 -1.99 2.23
N GLU A 37 -7.74 -1.29 2.46
CA GLU A 37 -8.80 -1.06 1.48
C GLU A 37 -8.23 -0.43 0.20
N SER A 38 -7.30 0.52 0.34
CA SER A 38 -6.68 1.18 -0.80
C SER A 38 -5.92 0.22 -1.71
N VAL A 39 -5.32 -0.84 -1.17
CA VAL A 39 -4.68 -1.89 -1.99
C VAL A 39 -5.70 -2.74 -2.72
N LEU A 40 -6.76 -3.11 -2.01
CA LEU A 40 -7.74 -4.08 -2.47
C LEU A 40 -8.62 -3.49 -3.57
N GLU A 41 -9.00 -2.23 -3.43
CA GLU A 41 -9.98 -1.57 -4.31
C GLU A 41 -9.36 -0.46 -5.17
N GLY A 42 -8.19 0.07 -4.79
CA GLY A 42 -7.54 1.16 -5.51
C GLY A 42 -6.80 0.74 -6.78
N ILE A 43 -6.27 1.73 -7.49
CA ILE A 43 -5.47 1.55 -8.70
C ILE A 43 -4.04 2.04 -8.48
N ILE A 44 -3.08 1.42 -9.16
CA ILE A 44 -1.71 1.94 -9.23
C ILE A 44 -1.73 3.23 -10.06
N ILE A 45 -1.23 4.32 -9.49
CA ILE A 45 -1.09 5.61 -10.19
C ILE A 45 0.36 5.91 -10.55
N GLU A 46 1.33 5.33 -9.83
CA GLU A 46 2.75 5.44 -10.13
C GLU A 46 3.52 4.16 -9.76
N GLU A 47 4.51 3.81 -10.58
CA GLU A 47 5.44 2.70 -10.34
C GLU A 47 6.88 3.21 -10.25
N TYR A 48 7.57 2.85 -9.18
CA TYR A 48 8.99 3.12 -8.96
C TYR A 48 9.73 1.78 -9.00
N LEU A 49 10.09 1.33 -10.20
CA LEU A 49 10.64 -0.02 -10.42
C LEU A 49 11.98 -0.24 -9.70
N ASP A 50 12.84 0.78 -9.67
CA ASP A 50 14.15 0.72 -9.02
C ASP A 50 14.02 0.50 -7.50
N ASP A 51 12.96 1.05 -6.90
CA ASP A 51 12.69 1.00 -5.46
C ASP A 51 11.69 -0.10 -5.09
N GLN A 52 11.19 -0.86 -6.07
CA GLN A 52 10.16 -1.89 -5.90
C GLN A 52 8.93 -1.37 -5.15
N ARG A 53 8.52 -0.15 -5.51
CA ARG A 53 7.46 0.60 -4.84
C ARG A 53 6.38 0.98 -5.83
N VAL A 54 5.14 0.98 -5.36
CA VAL A 54 3.99 1.51 -6.10
C VAL A 54 3.23 2.50 -5.23
N LEU A 55 2.60 3.46 -5.90
CA LEU A 55 1.62 4.34 -5.29
C LEU A 55 0.23 3.88 -5.70
N ILE A 56 -0.61 3.56 -4.72
CA ILE A 56 -1.98 3.07 -4.92
C ILE A 56 -2.95 4.11 -4.36
N CYS A 57 -4.02 4.39 -5.10
CA CYS A 57 -5.04 5.35 -4.70
C CYS A 57 -6.44 4.76 -4.84
N GLU A 58 -7.25 4.90 -3.79
CA GLU A 58 -8.66 4.51 -3.73
C GLU A 58 -9.50 5.77 -3.46
N TYR A 59 -10.10 6.33 -4.52
CA TYR A 59 -10.86 7.60 -4.52
C TYR A 59 -10.04 8.86 -4.15
N ALA A 60 -10.65 10.05 -4.29
CA ALA A 60 -9.99 11.35 -4.49
C ALA A 60 -9.03 11.87 -3.40
N ASP A 61 -8.76 11.09 -2.34
CA ASP A 61 -7.74 11.38 -1.34
C ASP A 61 -6.60 10.35 -1.48
N PRO A 62 -5.41 10.78 -1.95
CA PRO A 62 -4.29 9.87 -2.17
C PRO A 62 -3.76 9.36 -0.83
N VAL A 63 -4.10 8.13 -0.47
CA VAL A 63 -3.45 7.43 0.64
C VAL A 63 -2.08 6.94 0.15
N TYR A 64 -1.01 7.60 0.61
CA TYR A 64 0.35 7.15 0.35
C TYR A 64 0.64 5.86 1.12
N VAL A 65 0.41 4.70 0.49
CA VAL A 65 0.81 3.41 1.06
C VAL A 65 2.11 2.94 0.41
N GLU A 66 3.21 3.01 1.17
CA GLU A 66 4.48 2.45 0.73
C GLU A 66 4.49 0.93 0.90
N PHE A 67 4.18 0.21 -0.17
CA PHE A 67 4.56 -1.19 -0.26
C PHE A 67 6.06 -1.26 -0.50
N VAL A 68 6.82 -1.48 0.56
CA VAL A 68 8.08 -2.19 0.40
C VAL A 68 7.70 -3.65 0.37
N THR A 69 7.48 -4.17 -0.84
CA THR A 69 7.59 -5.61 -1.02
C THR A 69 9.02 -5.94 -0.64
N ALA A 70 9.22 -6.39 0.61
CA ALA A 70 10.38 -7.18 0.90
C ALA A 70 10.26 -8.37 -0.06
N LEU A 71 10.98 -8.31 -1.17
CA LEU A 71 11.53 -9.51 -1.77
C LEU A 71 12.38 -10.14 -0.67
N TYR A 72 11.73 -10.93 0.18
CA TYR A 72 12.45 -12.02 0.80
C TYR A 72 12.84 -12.96 -0.34
N PRO A 73 14.10 -13.42 -0.35
CA PRO A 73 14.85 -13.87 -1.51
C PRO A 73 14.20 -15.00 -2.30
#